data_AF-A0A1J0W010-F1
#
_entry.id   AF-A0A1J0W010-F1
#
_cell.length_a   1.000
_cell.length_b   1.000
_cell.length_c   1.000
_cell.angle_alpha   90.00
_cell.angle_beta   90.00
_cell.angle_gamma   90.00
#
_symmetry.space_group_name_H-M   'P 1'
#
loop_
_entity.id
_entity.type
_entity.pdbx_description
1 polymer ?
#
loop_
_entity_poly.entity_id
_entity_poly.type
_entity_poly.pdbx_seq_one_letter_code
_entity_poly.pdbx_strand_id
1 'polypeptide(L)'
;MIDQYQFGRFRPLAERLQFWRSELDRMGWESEIHPCMNRDGVLLVEDIGLDSSGVAGLNQGFLYEDGLYKMVVVDDRQFLDTYGLDFSRLEDASQYMVMRLIDAVRHRVGLATVHCALDSMGLHPKVNADDEYDRIALDDDPDIYCDCYRLVAVSISHLMCMESSRLDSLLADGLAEAIRGARQSR
;
A
#
# COMPACT_ATOMS: atom_id res chain seq x y z
N MET A 1 -27.02 2.25 -1.98
CA MET A 1 -26.68 3.50 -1.28
C MET A 1 -25.34 3.22 -0.64
N ILE A 2 -24.24 3.80 -1.11
CA ILE A 2 -22.91 3.54 -0.54
C ILE A 2 -22.96 4.06 0.90
N ASP A 3 -22.61 3.21 1.86
CA ASP A 3 -22.68 3.53 3.27
C ASP A 3 -21.70 4.68 3.57
N GLN A 4 -22.22 5.86 3.93
CA GLN A 4 -21.41 7.04 4.26
C GLN A 4 -20.47 6.75 5.44
N TYR A 5 -20.79 5.77 6.29
CA TYR A 5 -19.93 5.33 7.39
C TYR A 5 -18.68 4.60 6.91
N GLN A 6 -18.78 3.76 5.88
CA GLN A 6 -17.62 3.06 5.33
C GLN A 6 -16.67 4.02 4.60
N PHE A 7 -17.21 4.98 3.83
CA PHE A 7 -16.37 6.02 3.23
C PHE A 7 -15.67 6.88 4.30
N GLY A 8 -16.36 7.21 5.38
CA GLY A 8 -15.78 7.97 6.50
C GLY A 8 -14.56 7.28 7.13
N ARG A 9 -14.59 5.95 7.23
CA ARG A 9 -13.49 5.15 7.78
C ARG A 9 -12.25 5.19 6.90
N PHE A 10 -12.41 5.10 5.58
CA PHE A 10 -11.30 5.10 4.62
C PHE A 10 -10.84 6.49 4.18
N ARG A 11 -11.49 7.57 4.66
CA ARG A 11 -11.14 8.94 4.29
C ARG A 11 -9.64 9.26 4.44
N PRO A 12 -8.96 8.94 5.56
CA PRO A 12 -7.53 9.24 5.69
C PRO A 12 -6.66 8.59 4.59
N LEU A 13 -6.98 7.35 4.22
CA LEU A 13 -6.31 6.65 3.12
C LEU A 13 -6.63 7.29 1.77
N ALA A 14 -7.91 7.58 1.50
CA ALA A 14 -8.32 8.22 0.25
C ALA A 14 -7.65 9.61 0.06
N GLU A 15 -7.55 10.40 1.12
CA GLU A 15 -6.85 11.70 1.10
C GLU A 15 -5.36 11.53 0.83
N ARG A 16 -4.72 10.52 1.43
CA ARG A 16 -3.30 10.23 1.21
C ARG A 16 -3.02 9.74 -0.22
N LEU A 17 -3.90 8.91 -0.78
CA LEU A 17 -3.83 8.48 -2.18
C LEU A 17 -4.00 9.67 -3.13
N GLN A 18 -4.95 10.57 -2.84
CA GLN A 18 -5.15 11.78 -3.62
C GLN A 18 -3.95 12.74 -3.55
N PHE A 19 -3.30 12.85 -2.39
CA PHE A 19 -2.04 13.59 -2.25
C PHE A 19 -0.97 13.03 -3.19
N TRP A 20 -0.71 11.72 -3.11
CA TRP A 20 0.32 11.07 -3.93
C TRP A 20 0.04 11.13 -5.43
N ARG A 21 -1.22 10.97 -5.84
CA ARG A 21 -1.65 11.22 -7.22
C ARG A 21 -1.25 12.63 -7.67
N SER A 22 -1.56 13.63 -6.85
CA SER A 22 -1.25 15.03 -7.15
C SER A 22 0.26 15.31 -7.20
N GLU A 23 1.06 14.65 -6.36
CA GLU A 23 2.52 14.75 -6.40
C GLU A 23 3.09 14.13 -7.69
N LEU A 24 2.62 12.94 -8.08
CA LEU A 24 3.02 12.28 -9.32
C LEU A 24 2.66 13.11 -10.55
N ASP A 25 1.45 13.66 -10.60
CA ASP A 25 1.00 14.54 -11.68
C ASP A 25 1.93 15.78 -11.80
N ARG A 26 2.34 16.37 -10.68
CA ARG A 26 3.30 17.49 -10.67
C ARG A 26 4.70 17.09 -11.13
N MET A 27 5.11 15.86 -10.87
CA MET A 27 6.37 15.29 -11.39
C MET A 27 6.27 14.96 -12.88
N GLY A 28 5.08 15.05 -13.48
CA GLY A 28 4.83 14.76 -14.89
C GLY A 28 4.68 13.26 -15.16
N TRP A 29 4.25 12.50 -14.15
CA TRP A 29 3.80 11.12 -14.27
C TRP A 29 2.28 11.10 -14.27
N GLU A 30 1.67 10.64 -15.37
CA GLU A 30 0.21 10.45 -15.42
C GLU A 30 -0.16 9.30 -14.49
N SER A 31 -0.67 9.65 -13.31
CA SER A 31 -1.03 8.68 -12.28
C SER A 31 -2.47 8.22 -12.45
N GLU A 32 -2.65 6.92 -12.52
CA GLU A 32 -3.96 6.26 -12.54
C GLU A 32 -4.49 5.98 -11.12
N ILE A 33 -3.87 6.53 -10.06
CA ILE A 33 -4.34 6.35 -8.68
C ILE A 33 -5.73 6.99 -8.52
N HIS A 34 -6.77 6.15 -8.57
CA HIS A 34 -8.16 6.57 -8.41
C HIS A 34 -8.79 5.86 -7.21
N PRO A 35 -8.75 6.46 -6.00
CA PRO A 35 -9.49 5.92 -4.87
C PRO A 35 -11.00 6.03 -5.14
N CYS A 36 -11.69 4.90 -5.25
CA CYS A 36 -13.14 4.86 -5.42
C CYS A 36 -13.75 3.83 -4.46
N MET A 37 -14.97 4.09 -3.97
CA MET A 37 -15.70 3.08 -3.19
C MET A 37 -16.63 2.32 -4.11
N ASN A 38 -16.52 1.00 -4.12
CA ASN A 38 -17.49 0.16 -4.82
C ASN A 38 -18.79 0.01 -4.00
N ARG A 39 -19.76 -0.75 -4.55
CA ARG A 39 -21.07 -0.95 -3.91
C ARG A 39 -21.02 -1.80 -2.63
N ASP A 40 -19.95 -2.56 -2.46
CA ASP A 40 -19.75 -3.49 -1.34
C ASP A 40 -18.93 -2.84 -0.21
N GLY A 41 -18.59 -1.56 -0.33
CA GLY A 41 -17.84 -0.86 0.71
C GLY A 41 -16.33 -1.05 0.64
N VAL A 42 -15.82 -1.54 -0.48
CA VAL A 42 -14.38 -1.68 -0.72
C VAL A 42 -13.84 -0.37 -1.26
N LEU A 43 -12.76 0.13 -0.64
CA LEU A 43 -11.94 1.18 -1.24
C LEU A 43 -11.06 0.52 -2.31
N LEU A 44 -11.38 0.75 -3.57
CA LEU A 44 -10.55 0.35 -4.70
C LEU A 44 -9.54 1.46 -5.03
N VAL A 45 -8.35 1.04 -5.40
CA VAL A 45 -7.35 1.84 -6.07
C VAL A 45 -7.23 1.26 -7.47
N GLU A 46 -7.87 1.92 -8.43
CA GLU A 46 -7.82 1.50 -9.82
C GLU A 46 -6.42 1.75 -10.39
N ASP A 47 -5.97 0.77 -11.18
CA ASP A 47 -4.78 0.66 -12.03
C ASP A 47 -3.50 1.44 -11.62
N ILE A 48 -2.44 0.70 -11.29
CA ILE A 48 -1.07 1.22 -11.39
C ILE A 48 -0.30 0.29 -12.30
N GLY A 49 -0.78 0.01 -13.52
CA GLY A 49 -0.13 -0.76 -14.57
C GLY A 49 0.77 -1.91 -14.08
N LEU A 50 0.39 -2.64 -13.02
CA LEU A 50 1.20 -3.69 -12.37
C LEU A 50 1.22 -4.95 -13.26
N ASP A 51 1.15 -4.74 -14.57
CA ASP A 51 1.05 -5.73 -15.61
C ASP A 51 2.46 -6.24 -15.93
N SER A 52 3.00 -7.03 -15.00
CA SER A 52 4.11 -7.94 -15.29
C SER A 52 3.60 -9.33 -15.72
N SER A 53 2.28 -9.56 -15.74
CA SER A 53 1.67 -10.87 -15.97
C SER A 53 0.75 -10.98 -17.20
N GLY A 54 0.41 -9.88 -17.88
CA GLY A 54 -0.55 -9.90 -19.00
C GLY A 54 -2.00 -10.07 -18.54
N VAL A 55 -2.29 -9.72 -17.29
CA VAL A 55 -3.65 -9.75 -16.72
C VAL A 55 -4.10 -8.31 -16.57
N ALA A 56 -4.77 -7.80 -17.61
CA ALA A 56 -5.50 -6.54 -17.53
C ALA A 56 -6.50 -6.61 -16.34
N GLY A 57 -6.59 -5.53 -15.55
CA GLY A 57 -7.75 -5.31 -14.67
C GLY A 57 -7.65 -5.68 -13.18
N LEU A 58 -6.46 -5.93 -12.62
CA LEU A 58 -6.34 -6.18 -11.18
C LEU A 58 -6.42 -4.87 -10.38
N ASN A 59 -7.59 -4.55 -9.84
CA ASN A 59 -7.76 -3.46 -8.89
C ASN A 59 -7.39 -3.94 -7.48
N GLN A 60 -6.51 -3.22 -6.78
CA GLN A 60 -6.19 -3.51 -5.39
C GLN A 60 -7.00 -2.60 -4.47
N GLY A 61 -7.36 -3.06 -3.29
CA GLY A 61 -8.18 -2.27 -2.39
C GLY A 61 -8.13 -2.73 -0.94
N PHE A 62 -8.96 -2.10 -0.11
CA PHE A 62 -9.21 -2.53 1.25
C PHE A 62 -10.70 -2.67 1.53
N LEU A 63 -11.02 -3.73 2.28
CA LEU A 63 -12.29 -3.94 2.94
C LEU A 63 -12.10 -3.79 4.45
N TYR A 64 -13.12 -3.31 5.16
CA TYR A 64 -13.14 -3.38 6.62
C TYR A 64 -14.15 -4.44 7.07
N GLU A 65 -13.66 -5.52 7.66
CA GLU A 65 -14.46 -6.68 8.06
C GLU A 65 -13.86 -7.30 9.33
N ASP A 66 -14.72 -7.76 10.24
CA ASP A 66 -14.31 -8.40 11.51
C ASP A 66 -13.35 -7.58 12.37
N GLY A 67 -13.42 -6.25 12.27
CA GLY A 67 -12.54 -5.36 13.01
C GLY A 67 -11.22 -5.04 12.31
N LEU A 68 -10.96 -5.64 11.14
CA LEU A 68 -9.68 -5.57 10.43
C LEU A 68 -9.80 -4.87 9.08
N TYR A 69 -8.70 -4.25 8.65
CA TYR A 69 -8.53 -3.71 7.30
C TYR A 69 -7.87 -4.80 6.45
N LYS A 70 -8.66 -5.46 5.62
CA LYS A 70 -8.22 -6.59 4.79
C LYS A 70 -7.86 -6.10 3.40
N MET A 71 -6.65 -6.39 2.93
CA MET A 71 -6.25 -6.09 1.55
C MET A 71 -6.92 -7.08 0.60
N VAL A 72 -7.61 -6.55 -0.40
CA VAL A 72 -8.32 -7.34 -1.39
C VAL A 72 -7.82 -7.05 -2.79
N VAL A 73 -7.90 -8.05 -3.65
CA VAL A 73 -7.76 -7.88 -5.09
C VAL A 73 -9.12 -8.13 -5.71
N VAL A 74 -9.49 -7.23 -6.62
CA VAL A 74 -10.73 -7.28 -7.36
C VAL A 74 -10.38 -7.50 -8.83
N ASP A 75 -10.68 -8.71 -9.30
CA ASP A 75 -10.65 -9.08 -10.72
C ASP A 75 -11.79 -8.33 -11.46
N ASP A 76 -11.63 -8.11 -12.77
CA ASP A 76 -12.66 -7.60 -13.71
C ASP A 76 -14.06 -8.25 -13.55
N ARG A 77 -14.12 -9.48 -13.05
CA ARG A 77 -15.35 -10.22 -12.73
C ARG A 77 -15.94 -9.89 -11.36
N GLN A 78 -15.37 -8.91 -10.65
CA GLN A 78 -15.70 -8.52 -9.29
C GLN A 78 -15.52 -9.64 -8.27
N PHE A 79 -14.65 -10.62 -8.56
CA PHE A 79 -14.29 -11.62 -7.57
C PHE A 79 -13.36 -10.98 -6.53
N LEU A 80 -13.75 -11.06 -5.26
CA LEU A 80 -12.97 -10.59 -4.14
C LEU A 80 -12.06 -11.74 -3.69
N ASP A 81 -10.77 -11.61 -3.95
CA ASP A 81 -9.77 -12.49 -3.34
C ASP A 81 -9.01 -11.71 -2.25
N THR A 82 -8.84 -12.33 -1.10
CA THR A 82 -8.12 -11.72 0.03
C THR A 82 -6.64 -12.01 -0.12
N TYR A 83 -5.81 -10.98 -0.08
CA TYR A 83 -4.36 -11.13 -0.22
C TYR A 83 -3.69 -11.74 1.02
N GLY A 84 -4.45 -12.17 2.04
CA GLY A 84 -3.92 -12.64 3.33
C GLY A 84 -3.12 -11.56 4.05
N LEU A 85 -3.57 -10.30 3.95
CA LEU A 85 -2.98 -9.14 4.63
C LEU A 85 -4.08 -8.41 5.38
N ASP A 86 -4.17 -8.69 6.68
CA ASP A 86 -5.21 -8.16 7.55
C ASP A 86 -4.54 -7.29 8.62
N PHE A 87 -4.85 -6.00 8.62
CA PHE A 87 -4.26 -5.02 9.54
C PHE A 87 -5.27 -4.66 10.63
N SER A 88 -4.85 -4.61 11.89
CA SER A 88 -5.71 -4.12 12.97
C SER A 88 -5.86 -2.59 12.95
N ARG A 89 -4.97 -1.88 12.25
CA ARG A 89 -4.91 -0.41 12.19
C ARG A 89 -4.87 0.11 10.75
N LEU A 90 -5.71 1.11 10.46
CA LEU A 90 -5.80 1.72 9.12
C LEU A 90 -4.49 2.38 8.68
N GLU A 91 -3.73 2.96 9.62
CA GLU A 91 -2.47 3.63 9.30
C GLU A 91 -1.47 2.67 8.65
N ASP A 92 -1.33 1.45 9.18
CA ASP A 92 -0.39 0.45 8.69
C ASP A 92 -0.82 -0.06 7.30
N ALA A 93 -2.11 -0.36 7.15
CA ALA A 93 -2.70 -0.68 5.85
C ALA A 93 -2.44 0.43 4.81
N SER A 94 -2.61 1.69 5.22
CA SER A 94 -2.43 2.86 4.36
C SER A 94 -0.97 3.03 3.94
N GLN A 95 -0.04 2.88 4.87
CA GLN A 95 1.39 2.94 4.60
C GLN A 95 1.82 1.84 3.64
N TYR A 96 1.37 0.61 3.87
CA TYR A 96 1.68 -0.51 2.98
C TYR A 96 1.20 -0.27 1.55
N MET A 97 -0.05 0.17 1.39
CA MET A 97 -0.60 0.50 0.09
C MET A 97 0.19 1.62 -0.59
N VAL A 98 0.38 2.75 0.07
CA VAL A 98 1.15 3.88 -0.51
C VAL A 98 2.56 3.44 -0.91
N MET A 99 3.26 2.68 -0.06
CA MET A 99 4.58 2.12 -0.40
C MET A 99 4.50 1.27 -1.67
N ARG A 100 3.58 0.31 -1.74
CA ARG A 100 3.39 -0.58 -2.90
C ARG A 100 3.16 0.21 -4.20
N LEU A 101 2.29 1.20 -4.15
CA LEU A 101 1.91 2.00 -5.31
C LEU A 101 3.09 2.85 -5.81
N ILE A 102 3.79 3.53 -4.90
CA ILE A 102 4.90 4.41 -5.28
C ILE A 102 6.16 3.60 -5.62
N ASP A 103 6.42 2.46 -4.98
CA ASP A 103 7.51 1.56 -5.36
C ASP A 103 7.34 1.01 -6.78
N ALA A 104 6.11 0.78 -7.24
CA ALA A 104 5.85 0.41 -8.63
C ALA A 104 6.32 1.50 -9.61
N VAL A 105 6.05 2.77 -9.28
CA VAL A 105 6.56 3.91 -10.06
C VAL A 105 8.08 3.98 -10.00
N ARG A 106 8.67 3.88 -8.79
CA ARG A 106 10.12 3.88 -8.58
C ARG A 106 10.80 2.81 -9.43
N HIS A 107 10.28 1.59 -9.42
CA HIS A 107 10.79 0.49 -10.22
C HIS A 107 10.77 0.81 -11.74
N ARG A 108 9.66 1.36 -12.25
CA ARG A 108 9.55 1.72 -13.69
C ARG A 108 10.52 2.81 -14.13
N VAL A 109 10.86 3.73 -13.24
CA VAL A 109 11.83 4.80 -13.53
C VAL A 109 13.27 4.41 -13.16
N GLY A 110 13.51 3.14 -12.81
CA GLY A 110 14.84 2.61 -12.51
C GLY A 110 15.43 3.03 -11.17
N LEU A 111 14.58 3.46 -10.22
CA LEU A 111 14.99 3.74 -8.85
C LEU A 111 14.89 2.49 -7.96
N ALA A 112 15.75 2.43 -6.94
CA ALA A 112 15.63 1.43 -5.89
C ALA A 112 14.29 1.58 -5.15
N THR A 113 13.61 0.47 -4.91
CA THR A 113 12.36 0.41 -4.15
C THR A 113 12.64 0.52 -2.66
N VAL A 114 11.73 1.16 -1.92
CA VAL A 114 11.78 1.26 -0.46
C VAL A 114 11.55 -0.12 0.16
N HIS A 115 10.64 -0.92 -0.39
CA HIS A 115 10.35 -2.28 0.04
C HIS A 115 11.61 -3.15 0.12
N CYS A 116 12.45 -3.17 -0.93
CA CYS A 116 13.69 -3.96 -0.93
C CYS A 116 14.69 -3.47 0.13
N ALA A 117 14.74 -2.16 0.37
CA ALA A 117 15.60 -1.60 1.41
C ALA A 117 15.14 -2.07 2.80
N LEU A 118 13.83 -2.03 3.09
CA LEU A 118 13.28 -2.50 4.36
C LEU A 118 13.46 -4.01 4.57
N ASP A 119 13.19 -4.82 3.54
CA ASP A 119 13.33 -6.28 3.64
C ASP A 119 14.77 -6.72 3.97
N SER A 120 15.76 -5.92 3.56
CA SER A 120 17.18 -6.20 3.87
C SER A 120 17.55 -5.99 5.34
N MET A 121 16.71 -5.34 6.14
CA MET A 121 17.00 -4.99 7.54
C MET A 121 16.64 -6.09 8.54
N GLY A 122 15.89 -7.10 8.12
CA GLY A 122 15.26 -8.06 9.03
C GLY A 122 14.11 -7.44 9.85
N LEU A 123 13.44 -8.24 10.68
CA LEU A 123 12.27 -7.82 11.45
C LEU A 123 12.60 -6.62 12.36
N HIS A 124 11.71 -5.64 12.43
CA HIS A 124 11.90 -4.47 13.28
C HIS A 124 11.98 -4.89 14.77
N PRO A 125 12.93 -4.36 15.58
CA PRO A 125 13.20 -4.82 16.95
C PRO A 125 12.10 -4.52 17.99
N LYS A 126 11.01 -3.86 17.58
CA LYS A 126 9.82 -3.60 18.41
C LYS A 126 8.62 -4.43 17.99
N VAL A 127 8.83 -5.38 17.08
CA VAL A 127 7.79 -6.22 16.51
C VAL A 127 8.14 -7.65 16.83
N ASN A 128 7.21 -8.33 17.48
CA ASN A 128 7.25 -9.77 17.64
C ASN A 128 6.53 -10.42 16.46
N ALA A 129 7.08 -11.53 16.00
CA ALA A 129 6.41 -12.44 15.08
C ALA A 129 6.06 -13.72 15.83
N ASP A 130 4.96 -14.36 15.47
CA ASP A 130 4.75 -15.76 15.85
C ASP A 130 5.76 -16.68 15.13
N ASP A 131 5.79 -17.96 15.50
CA ASP A 131 6.79 -18.91 15.01
C ASP A 131 6.77 -19.09 13.47
N GLU A 132 5.64 -18.81 12.83
CA GLU A 132 5.43 -19.00 11.38
C GLU A 132 5.47 -17.69 10.58
N TYR A 133 5.53 -16.52 11.25
CA TYR A 133 5.33 -15.18 10.70
C TYR A 133 3.93 -14.98 10.09
N ASP A 134 2.93 -15.73 10.56
CA ASP A 134 1.54 -15.56 10.14
C ASP A 134 0.94 -14.30 10.76
N ARG A 135 1.43 -13.92 11.94
CA ARG A 135 1.13 -12.65 12.61
C ARG A 135 2.39 -11.94 13.07
N ILE A 136 2.41 -10.63 12.86
CA ILE A 136 3.35 -9.71 13.52
C ILE A 136 2.60 -8.69 14.37
N ALA A 137 3.13 -8.32 15.54
CA ALA A 137 2.51 -7.38 16.47
C ALA A 137 3.54 -6.50 17.16
N LEU A 138 3.13 -5.29 17.58
CA LEU A 138 4.00 -4.42 18.37
C LEU A 138 4.22 -4.99 19.78
N ASP A 139 5.45 -4.90 20.28
CA ASP A 139 5.84 -5.40 21.60
C ASP A 139 5.14 -4.64 22.74
N ASP A 140 4.95 -3.34 22.56
CA ASP A 140 4.35 -2.44 23.55
C ASP A 140 2.83 -2.31 23.43
N ASP A 141 2.26 -2.74 22.31
CA ASP A 141 0.81 -2.78 22.07
C ASP A 141 0.42 -3.97 21.15
N PRO A 142 0.20 -5.17 21.70
CA PRO A 142 -0.13 -6.36 20.93
C PRO A 142 -1.48 -6.30 20.19
N ASP A 143 -2.35 -5.34 20.50
CA ASP A 143 -3.60 -5.11 19.77
C ASP A 143 -3.32 -4.43 18.40
N ILE A 144 -2.12 -3.89 18.21
CA ILE A 144 -1.61 -3.40 16.94
C ILE A 144 -0.82 -4.52 16.25
N TYR A 145 -1.45 -5.16 15.28
CA TYR A 145 -0.92 -6.32 14.58
C TYR A 145 -1.28 -6.34 13.10
N CYS A 146 -0.57 -7.18 12.36
CA CYS A 146 -0.89 -7.55 10.99
C CYS A 146 -0.78 -9.07 10.84
N ASP A 147 -1.85 -9.70 10.36
CA ASP A 147 -1.79 -11.06 9.84
C ASP A 147 -1.27 -10.99 8.41
N CYS A 148 -0.14 -11.62 8.12
CA CYS A 148 0.56 -11.46 6.85
C CYS A 148 1.41 -12.67 6.52
N TYR A 149 1.79 -12.82 5.24
CA TYR A 149 2.77 -13.82 4.87
C TYR A 149 4.19 -13.39 5.26
N ARG A 150 5.01 -14.38 5.63
CA ARG A 150 6.44 -14.21 5.91
C ARG A 150 7.21 -13.35 4.90
N LEU A 151 6.87 -13.42 3.61
CA LEU A 151 7.56 -12.68 2.56
C LEU A 151 7.45 -11.15 2.72
N VAL A 152 6.37 -10.67 3.33
CA VAL A 152 6.12 -9.22 3.51
C VAL A 152 6.18 -8.78 4.97
N ALA A 153 6.26 -9.72 5.91
CA ALA A 153 6.32 -9.44 7.35
C ALA A 153 7.45 -8.48 7.73
N VAL A 154 8.61 -8.58 7.08
CA VAL A 154 9.74 -7.68 7.37
C VAL A 154 9.38 -6.24 7.00
N SER A 155 9.08 -5.94 5.74
CA SER A 155 8.68 -4.58 5.35
C SER A 155 7.50 -4.04 6.17
N ILE A 156 6.46 -4.85 6.44
CA ILE A 156 5.32 -4.40 7.26
C ILE A 156 5.76 -4.07 8.69
N SER A 157 6.65 -4.86 9.31
CA SER A 157 7.15 -4.57 10.66
C SER A 157 7.81 -3.20 10.79
N HIS A 158 8.55 -2.78 9.76
CA HIS A 158 9.17 -1.45 9.71
C HIS A 158 8.13 -0.36 9.49
N LEU A 159 7.14 -0.59 8.63
CA LEU A 159 6.04 0.35 8.40
C LEU A 159 5.25 0.60 9.68
N MET A 160 4.85 -0.45 10.41
CA MET A 160 4.11 -0.32 11.68
C MET A 160 4.79 0.58 12.72
N CYS A 161 6.11 0.69 12.65
CA CYS A 161 6.95 1.49 13.55
C CYS A 161 7.37 2.85 12.94
N MET A 162 6.98 3.14 11.70
CA MET A 162 7.39 4.33 10.95
C MET A 162 6.29 5.38 10.95
N GLU A 163 6.68 6.65 11.11
CA GLU A 163 5.75 7.75 10.88
C GLU A 163 5.40 7.88 9.38
N SER A 164 4.14 8.16 9.08
CA SER A 164 3.67 8.30 7.70
C SER A 164 4.48 9.33 6.88
N SER A 165 4.88 10.45 7.50
CA SER A 165 5.74 11.49 6.89
C SER A 165 7.15 10.98 6.54
N ARG A 166 7.70 10.07 7.35
CA ARG A 166 9.02 9.47 7.13
C ARG A 166 8.96 8.54 5.92
N LEU A 167 7.92 7.71 5.81
CA LEU A 167 7.68 6.90 4.62
C LEU A 167 7.55 7.78 3.38
N ASP A 168 6.74 8.83 3.46
CA ASP A 168 6.50 9.69 2.31
C ASP A 168 7.80 10.36 1.81
N SER A 169 8.67 10.77 2.74
CA SER A 169 10.00 11.31 2.42
C SER A 169 10.89 10.29 1.71
N LEU A 170 10.90 9.02 2.17
CA LEU A 170 11.68 7.96 1.54
C LEU A 170 11.19 7.65 0.12
N LEU A 171 9.86 7.64 -0.08
CA LEU A 171 9.24 7.39 -1.37
C LEU A 171 9.51 8.52 -2.38
N ALA A 172 9.52 9.77 -1.92
CA ALA A 172 9.77 10.95 -2.75
C ALA A 172 11.24 11.11 -3.15
N ASP A 173 12.18 10.52 -2.40
CA ASP A 173 13.62 10.71 -2.59
C ASP A 173 14.08 10.29 -4.00
N GLY A 174 14.60 11.26 -4.75
CA GLY A 174 15.07 11.12 -6.13
C GLY A 174 13.98 10.86 -7.19
N LEU A 175 12.70 10.79 -6.80
CA LEU A 175 11.62 10.36 -7.70
C LEU A 175 11.37 11.36 -8.83
N ALA A 176 11.33 12.66 -8.52
CA ALA A 176 11.06 13.70 -9.50
C ALA A 176 12.16 13.79 -10.58
N GLU A 177 13.42 13.66 -10.17
CA GLU A 177 14.58 13.63 -11.08
C GLU A 177 14.53 12.41 -12.00
N ALA A 178 14.22 11.23 -11.46
CA ALA A 178 14.14 10.00 -12.24
C ALA A 178 12.99 10.04 -13.26
N ILE A 179 11.82 10.55 -12.88
CA ILE A 179 10.68 10.72 -13.80
C ILE A 179 11.06 11.67 -14.95
N ARG A 180 11.69 12.82 -14.64
CA ARG A 180 12.15 13.76 -15.67
C ARG A 180 13.19 13.14 -16.60
N GLY A 181 14.14 12.37 -16.05
CA GLY A 181 15.16 11.66 -16.82
C GLY A 181 14.58 10.62 -17.77
N ALA A 182 13.67 9.77 -17.28
CA ALA A 182 13.02 8.73 -18.08
C ALA A 182 12.23 9.28 -19.28
N ARG A 183 11.72 10.52 -19.19
CA ARG A 183 11.01 11.19 -20.29
C ARG A 183 11.93 11.71 -21.38
N GLN A 184 13.17 12.10 -21.06
CA GLN A 184 14.12 12.62 -22.04
C GLN A 184 14.77 11.52 -22.89
N SER A 185 14.69 10.27 -22.43
CA SER A 185 15.21 9.10 -23.15
C SER A 185 14.18 8.44 -24.09
N ARG A 186 12.98 8.99 -24.20
CA ARG A 186 11.92 8.57 -25.15
C ARG A 186 11.83 9.56 -26.31
#